data_AF-A0A946CDY8-F1
#
_entry.id   AF-A0A946CDY8-F1
#
_cell.length_a   1.000
_cell.length_b   1.000
_cell.length_c   1.000
_cell.angle_alpha   90.00
_cell.angle_beta   90.00
_cell.angle_gamma   90.00
#
_symmetry.space_group_name_H-M   'P 1'
#
loop_
_entity.id
_entity.type
_entity.pdbx_description
1 polymer ?
#
loop_
_entity_poly.entity_id
_entity_poly.type
_entity_poly.pdbx_seq_one_letter_code
_entity_poly.pdbx_strand_id
1 'polypeptide(L)'
;MILLLFGIALLLVLIERIWPGNELPSSKAWWLRIVVINTVQVGILILAGHTWDRWFQKASLFHLGESLSLFWGAAICYLISTFLYYWWHRVRHESNLFWRLCHQLHHSPQRIEILTSFYKHPVEITINSLISATLTYAVLGLTAEA
;
A
#
# COMPACT_ATOMS: atom_id res chain seq x y z
N MET A 1 -16.41 -7.69 -2.09
CA MET A 1 -14.98 -7.39 -2.33
C MET A 1 -14.14 -7.49 -1.05
N ILE A 2 -14.44 -6.76 0.03
CA ILE A 2 -13.63 -6.79 1.27
C ILE A 2 -13.52 -8.20 1.89
N LEU A 3 -14.65 -8.91 2.06
CA LEU A 3 -14.66 -10.28 2.59
C LEU A 3 -13.84 -11.26 1.73
N LEU A 4 -13.84 -11.07 0.41
CA LEU A 4 -13.03 -11.87 -0.51
C LEU A 4 -11.53 -11.61 -0.28
N LEU A 5 -11.11 -10.35 -0.11
CA LEU A 5 -9.71 -10.02 0.18
C LEU A 5 -9.24 -10.61 1.51
N PHE A 6 -10.08 -10.53 2.56
CA PHE A 6 -9.78 -11.19 3.83
C PHE A 6 -9.72 -12.71 3.69
N GLY A 7 -10.62 -13.31 2.92
CA GLY A 7 -10.60 -14.75 2.63
C GLY A 7 -9.32 -15.19 1.91
N ILE A 8 -8.88 -14.44 0.90
CA ILE A 8 -7.62 -14.69 0.19
C ILE A 8 -6.43 -14.53 1.12
N ALA A 9 -6.37 -13.43 1.89
CA ALA A 9 -5.29 -13.21 2.84
C ALA A 9 -5.20 -14.33 3.88
N LEU A 10 -6.34 -14.77 4.44
CA LEU A 10 -6.40 -15.88 5.38
C LEU A 10 -5.93 -17.19 4.73
N LEU A 11 -6.42 -17.50 3.52
CA LEU A 11 -6.02 -18.70 2.78
C LEU A 11 -4.49 -18.73 2.58
N LEU A 12 -3.90 -17.61 2.14
CA LEU A 12 -2.47 -17.58 1.88
C LEU A 12 -1.65 -17.66 3.18
N VAL A 13 -2.11 -17.03 4.27
CA VAL A 13 -1.49 -17.19 5.59
C VAL A 13 -1.56 -18.65 6.05
N LEU A 14 -2.68 -19.35 5.83
CA LEU A 14 -2.80 -20.77 6.17
C LEU A 14 -1.85 -21.63 5.34
N ILE A 15 -1.74 -21.36 4.03
CA ILE A 15 -0.79 -22.05 3.14
C ILE A 15 0.65 -21.87 3.66
N GLU A 16 1.06 -20.65 4.00
CA GLU A 16 2.42 -20.39 4.54
C GLU A 16 2.68 -21.07 5.88
N ARG A 17 1.64 -21.38 6.68
CA ARG A 17 1.78 -22.11 7.95
C ARG A 17 1.91 -23.62 7.76
N ILE A 18 1.27 -24.17 6.73
CA ILE A 18 1.27 -25.60 6.43
C ILE A 18 2.49 -25.97 5.58
N TRP A 19 2.80 -25.15 4.58
CA TRP A 19 3.90 -25.34 3.63
C TRP A 19 4.75 -24.07 3.53
N PRO A 20 5.58 -23.78 4.56
CA PRO A 20 6.42 -22.60 4.55
C PRO A 20 7.50 -22.70 3.46
N GLY A 21 7.62 -21.66 2.63
CA GLY A 21 8.68 -21.57 1.62
C GLY A 21 10.07 -21.21 2.19
N ASN A 22 10.11 -20.64 3.40
CA ASN A 22 11.32 -20.30 4.15
C ASN A 22 11.11 -20.62 5.63
N GLU A 23 12.19 -20.75 6.40
CA GLU A 23 12.10 -20.85 7.85
C GLU A 23 11.39 -19.63 8.46
N LEU A 24 10.49 -19.86 9.42
CA LEU A 24 9.74 -18.83 10.12
C LEU A 24 10.24 -18.72 11.56
N PRO A 25 11.38 -18.03 11.81
CA PRO A 25 11.96 -17.94 13.14
C PRO A 25 10.99 -17.29 14.13
N SER A 26 11.06 -17.75 15.38
CA SER A 26 10.28 -17.17 16.47
C SER A 26 10.69 -15.72 16.68
N SER A 27 9.70 -14.83 16.84
CA SER A 27 9.93 -13.41 17.07
C SER A 27 9.00 -12.90 18.16
N LYS A 28 9.56 -12.22 19.15
CA LYS A 28 8.82 -11.77 20.35
C LYS A 28 7.61 -10.94 19.95
N ALA A 29 6.44 -11.26 20.53
CA ALA A 29 5.18 -10.53 20.30
C ALA A 29 4.85 -10.28 18.81
N TRP A 30 5.23 -11.20 17.92
CA TRP A 30 5.08 -11.02 16.47
C TRP A 30 3.65 -10.64 16.07
N TRP A 31 2.69 -11.46 16.49
CA TRP A 31 1.28 -11.27 16.15
C TRP A 31 0.71 -9.95 16.68
N LEU A 32 1.09 -9.56 17.90
CA LEU A 32 0.69 -8.26 18.45
C LEU A 32 1.23 -7.11 17.60
N ARG A 33 2.51 -7.13 17.21
CA ARG A 33 3.11 -6.11 16.35
C ARG A 33 2.41 -6.04 14.99
N ILE A 34 2.09 -7.19 14.40
CA ILE A 34 1.36 -7.26 13.13
C ILE A 34 -0.03 -6.64 13.25
N VAL A 35 -0.79 -7.01 14.28
CA VAL A 35 -2.13 -6.45 14.52
C VAL A 35 -2.04 -4.94 14.69
N VAL A 36 -1.18 -4.44 15.58
CA VAL A 36 -1.03 -3.00 15.83
C VAL A 36 -0.67 -2.23 14.57
N ILE A 37 0.35 -2.66 13.83
CA ILE A 37 0.80 -1.97 12.61
C ILE A 37 -0.30 -1.97 11.54
N ASN A 38 -0.97 -3.10 11.31
CA ASN A 38 -2.03 -3.19 10.31
C ASN A 38 -3.29 -2.42 10.73
N THR A 39 -3.63 -2.36 12.01
CA THR A 39 -4.72 -1.52 12.51
C THR A 39 -4.44 -0.04 12.25
N VAL A 40 -3.21 0.43 12.54
CA VAL A 40 -2.80 1.81 12.24
C VAL A 40 -2.86 2.07 10.74
N GLN A 41 -2.38 1.14 9.92
CA GLN A 41 -2.44 1.26 8.46
C GLN A 41 -3.88 1.36 7.95
N VAL A 42 -4.80 0.53 8.44
CA VAL A 42 -6.23 0.64 8.10
C VAL A 42 -6.80 1.99 8.54
N GLY A 43 -6.45 2.47 9.73
CA GLY A 43 -6.84 3.79 10.22
C GLY A 43 -6.38 4.92 9.30
N ILE A 44 -5.14 4.86 8.78
CA ILE A 44 -4.61 5.84 7.82
C ILE A 44 -5.39 5.79 6.50
N LEU A 45 -5.73 4.60 5.99
CA LEU A 45 -6.52 4.46 4.76
C LEU A 45 -7.96 4.97 4.93
N ILE A 46 -8.57 4.76 6.09
CA ILE A 46 -9.89 5.33 6.40
C ILE A 46 -9.79 6.86 6.46
N LEU A 47 -8.76 7.39 7.13
CA LEU A 47 -8.52 8.83 7.17
C LEU A 47 -8.33 9.41 5.76
N ALA A 48 -7.58 8.74 4.90
CA ALA A 48 -7.36 9.11 3.51
C ALA A 48 -8.68 9.33 2.76
N GLY A 49 -9.57 8.33 2.82
CA GLY A 49 -10.87 8.34 2.15
C GLY A 49 -11.82 9.44 2.65
N HIS A 50 -11.61 9.93 3.88
CA HIS A 50 -12.36 11.05 4.44
C HIS A 50 -11.67 12.41 4.25
N THR A 51 -10.40 12.44 3.83
CA THR A 51 -9.58 13.66 3.74
C THR A 51 -8.98 13.85 2.35
N TRP A 52 -7.70 13.53 2.16
CA TRP A 52 -6.95 13.91 0.96
C TRP A 52 -7.47 13.26 -0.32
N ASP A 53 -8.08 12.06 -0.26
CA ASP A 53 -8.73 11.48 -1.43
C ASP A 53 -9.84 12.40 -1.94
N ARG A 54 -10.68 12.91 -1.04
CA ARG A 54 -11.75 13.87 -1.39
C ARG A 54 -11.21 15.22 -1.82
N TRP A 55 -10.10 15.67 -1.24
CA TRP A 55 -9.49 16.95 -1.61
C TRP A 55 -8.90 16.88 -3.02
N PHE A 56 -8.22 15.78 -3.34
CA PHE A 56 -7.56 15.57 -4.64
C PHE A 56 -8.55 15.25 -5.76
N GLN A 57 -9.76 14.78 -5.45
CA GLN A 57 -10.83 14.63 -6.44
C GLN A 57 -11.45 15.96 -6.89
N LYS A 58 -11.20 17.09 -6.19
CA LYS A 58 -11.83 18.38 -6.53
C LYS A 58 -11.30 19.01 -7.80
N ALA A 59 -10.06 18.71 -8.16
CA ALA A 59 -9.40 19.27 -9.32
C ALA A 59 -8.37 18.27 -9.84
N SER A 60 -8.41 18.01 -11.14
CA SER A 60 -7.56 17.04 -11.81
C SER A 60 -6.82 17.72 -12.97
N LEU A 61 -5.57 17.34 -13.22
CA LEU A 61 -4.82 17.82 -14.39
C LEU A 61 -5.34 17.20 -15.69
N PHE A 62 -5.69 15.92 -15.64
CA PHE A 62 -6.32 15.17 -16.72
C PHE A 62 -7.70 14.66 -16.27
N HIS A 63 -8.54 14.35 -17.25
CA HIS A 63 -9.91 13.89 -17.05
C HIS A 63 -10.10 12.50 -17.70
N LEU A 64 -9.19 11.57 -17.40
CA LEU A 64 -9.19 10.27 -18.09
C LEU A 64 -10.45 9.45 -17.76
N GLY A 65 -11.05 9.64 -16.59
CA GLY A 65 -12.31 8.99 -16.23
C GLY A 65 -13.49 9.37 -17.13
N GLU A 66 -13.46 10.54 -17.77
CA GLU A 66 -14.53 10.97 -18.70
C GLU A 66 -14.36 10.37 -20.10
N SER A 67 -13.14 9.94 -20.44
CA SER A 67 -12.76 9.53 -21.80
C SER A 67 -12.46 8.05 -21.95
N LEU A 68 -12.13 7.35 -20.85
CA LEU A 68 -11.73 5.96 -20.84
C LEU A 68 -12.70 5.12 -20.01
N SER A 69 -12.87 3.86 -20.39
CA SER A 69 -13.53 2.90 -19.51
C SER A 69 -12.69 2.65 -18.25
N LEU A 70 -13.36 2.24 -17.17
CA LEU A 70 -12.72 1.83 -15.91
C LEU A 70 -11.49 0.93 -16.12
N PHE A 71 -11.59 -0.05 -17.01
CA PHE A 71 -10.49 -0.98 -17.29
C PHE A 71 -9.24 -0.26 -17.82
N TRP A 72 -9.40 0.60 -18.83
CA TRP A 72 -8.27 1.31 -19.43
C TRP A 72 -7.71 2.40 -18.52
N GLY A 73 -8.58 3.11 -17.79
CA GLY A 73 -8.14 4.05 -16.76
C GLY A 73 -7.31 3.35 -15.68
N ALA A 74 -7.78 2.22 -15.17
CA ALA A 74 -7.06 1.41 -14.18
C ALA A 74 -5.74 0.84 -14.73
N ALA A 75 -5.72 0.35 -15.97
CA ALA A 75 -4.51 -0.18 -16.59
C ALA A 75 -3.41 0.88 -16.76
N ILE A 76 -3.78 2.09 -17.22
CA ILE A 76 -2.86 3.22 -17.34
C ILE A 76 -2.37 3.66 -15.95
N CYS A 77 -3.29 3.82 -15.01
CA CYS A 77 -2.94 4.17 -13.62
C CYS A 77 -1.98 3.15 -13.02
N TYR A 78 -2.25 1.85 -13.20
CA TYR A 78 -1.39 0.78 -12.73
C TYR A 78 0.00 0.87 -13.34
N LEU A 79 0.11 0.99 -14.67
CA LEU A 79 1.40 1.10 -15.35
C LEU A 79 2.23 2.28 -14.83
N ILE A 80 1.64 3.48 -14.76
CA ILE A 80 2.34 4.68 -14.26
C ILE A 80 2.70 4.50 -12.78
N SER A 81 1.80 3.94 -11.98
CA SER A 81 2.05 3.68 -10.56
C SER A 81 3.24 2.75 -10.37
N THR A 82 3.39 1.70 -11.19
CA THR A 82 4.51 0.76 -11.05
C THR A 82 5.85 1.47 -11.28
N PHE A 83 5.91 2.37 -12.25
CA PHE A 83 7.09 3.18 -12.52
C PHE A 83 7.39 4.15 -11.37
N LEU A 84 6.38 4.86 -10.85
CA LEU A 84 6.53 5.76 -9.70
C LEU A 84 6.99 5.01 -8.45
N TYR A 85 6.39 3.86 -8.16
CA TYR A 85 6.71 3.06 -6.98
C TYR A 85 8.08 2.40 -7.06
N TYR A 86 8.57 2.07 -8.26
CA TYR A 86 9.96 1.65 -8.47
C TYR A 86 10.93 2.74 -7.98
N TRP A 87 10.77 3.97 -8.47
CA TRP A 87 11.63 5.07 -8.08
C TRP A 87 11.45 5.46 -6.62
N TRP A 88 10.22 5.49 -6.12
CA TRP A 88 9.97 5.75 -4.71
C TRP A 88 10.61 4.71 -3.79
N HIS A 89 10.57 3.43 -4.17
CA HIS A 89 11.27 2.38 -3.44
C HIS A 89 12.79 2.60 -3.46
N ARG A 90 13.36 2.94 -4.63
CA ARG A 90 14.78 3.26 -4.77
C ARG A 90 15.21 4.43 -3.91
N VAL A 91 14.46 5.54 -3.92
CA VAL A 91 14.73 6.72 -3.08
C VAL A 91 14.76 6.37 -1.59
N ARG A 92 13.84 5.52 -1.12
CA ARG A 92 13.81 5.07 0.28
C ARG A 92 14.99 4.18 0.68
N HIS A 93 15.62 3.52 -0.28
CA HIS A 93 16.82 2.73 -0.07
C HIS A 93 18.11 3.55 -0.17
N GLU A 94 18.17 4.52 -1.08
CA GLU A 94 19.37 5.32 -1.33
C GLU A 94 19.48 6.54 -0.40
N SER A 95 18.39 6.98 0.22
CA SER A 95 18.38 8.12 1.16
C SER A 95 18.41 7.67 2.62
N ASN A 96 19.44 8.11 3.35
CA ASN A 96 19.55 7.91 4.80
C ASN A 96 18.33 8.46 5.58
N LEU A 97 17.77 9.59 5.12
CA LEU A 97 16.61 10.20 5.75
C LEU A 97 15.38 9.28 5.61
N PHE A 98 15.04 8.90 4.38
CA PHE A 98 13.85 8.09 4.12
C PHE A 98 13.99 6.65 4.64
N TRP A 99 15.20 6.10 4.62
CA TRP A 99 15.48 4.82 5.26
C TRP A 99 15.09 4.84 6.74
N ARG A 100 15.63 5.80 7.51
CA ARG A 100 15.37 5.91 8.96
C ARG A 100 13.93 6.35 9.25
N LEU A 101 13.39 7.26 8.46
CA LEU A 101 12.07 7.85 8.69
C LEU A 101 10.94 6.84 8.45
N CYS A 102 11.06 6.00 7.42
CA CYS A 102 9.90 5.19 7.02
C CYS A 102 10.20 3.77 6.53
N HIS A 103 11.40 3.45 6.03
CA HIS A 103 11.64 2.17 5.33
C HIS A 103 12.33 1.09 6.19
N GLN A 104 13.10 1.46 7.20
CA GLN A 104 13.85 0.50 8.02
C GLN A 104 12.94 -0.51 8.75
N LEU A 105 11.73 -0.10 9.15
CA LEU A 105 10.78 -1.00 9.83
C LEU A 105 10.39 -2.15 8.90
N HIS A 106 10.18 -1.85 7.62
CA HIS A 106 9.83 -2.84 6.60
C HIS A 106 10.91 -3.90 6.39
N HIS A 107 12.18 -3.52 6.50
CA HIS A 107 13.32 -4.43 6.38
C HIS A 107 13.75 -5.09 7.70
N SER A 108 13.09 -4.78 8.82
CA SER A 108 13.45 -5.33 10.14
C SER A 108 13.00 -6.78 10.43
N PRO A 109 11.93 -7.35 9.82
CA PRO A 109 11.53 -8.72 10.10
C PRO A 109 12.56 -9.75 9.61
N GLN A 110 12.90 -10.71 10.47
CA GLN A 110 13.76 -11.86 10.14
C GLN A 110 13.00 -13.05 9.53
N ARG A 111 11.67 -12.96 9.51
CA ARG A 111 10.75 -13.97 8.97
C ARG A 111 10.14 -13.39 7.70
N ILE A 112 10.18 -14.10 6.59
CA ILE A 112 9.57 -13.62 5.33
C ILE A 112 8.26 -14.38 5.14
N GLU A 113 7.15 -13.66 5.24
CA GLU A 113 5.78 -14.17 5.08
C GLU A 113 4.86 -13.08 4.53
N ILE A 114 3.66 -13.42 4.09
CA ILE A 114 2.72 -12.46 3.47
C ILE A 114 2.44 -11.24 4.36
N LEU A 115 2.35 -11.44 5.67
CA LEU A 115 2.08 -10.35 6.61
C LEU A 115 3.26 -9.37 6.70
N THR A 116 4.49 -9.78 6.38
CA THR A 116 5.65 -8.87 6.34
C THR A 116 5.57 -7.84 5.23
N SER A 117 4.86 -8.13 4.15
CA SER A 117 4.61 -7.17 3.06
C SER A 117 3.87 -5.91 3.56
N PHE A 118 3.16 -6.02 4.68
CA PHE A 118 2.41 -4.94 5.34
C PHE A 118 3.08 -4.43 6.63
N TYR A 119 4.29 -4.89 6.95
CA TYR A 119 5.02 -4.47 8.14
C TYR A 119 5.72 -3.12 7.91
N LYS A 120 4.94 -2.04 7.78
CA LYS A 120 5.43 -0.73 7.32
C LYS A 120 5.24 0.37 8.34
N HIS A 121 6.10 1.38 8.29
CA HIS A 121 5.99 2.52 9.19
C HIS A 121 4.76 3.38 8.82
N PRO A 122 4.02 3.98 9.79
CA PRO A 122 2.87 4.84 9.50
C PRO A 122 3.17 5.99 8.52
N VAL A 123 4.38 6.55 8.59
CA VAL A 123 4.84 7.58 7.64
C VAL A 123 4.96 7.02 6.22
N GLU A 124 5.44 5.78 6.07
CA GLU A 124 5.52 5.13 4.75
C GLU A 124 4.14 4.96 4.14
N ILE A 125 3.18 4.48 4.94
CA ILE A 125 1.80 4.28 4.49
C ILE A 125 1.15 5.62 4.11
N THR A 126 1.37 6.66 4.90
CA THR A 126 0.83 7.99 4.62
C THR A 126 1.40 8.55 3.31
N ILE A 127 2.72 8.48 3.12
CA ILE A 127 3.35 8.94 1.87
C ILE A 127 2.89 8.11 0.67
N ASN A 128 2.81 6.77 0.80
CA ASN A 128 2.30 5.90 -0.25
C ASN A 128 0.85 6.28 -0.62
N SER A 129 -0.01 6.51 0.39
CA SER A 129 -1.39 6.93 0.16
C SER A 129 -1.47 8.29 -0.56
N LEU A 130 -0.65 9.26 -0.16
CA LEU A 130 -0.58 10.57 -0.82
C LEU A 130 -0.08 10.46 -2.27
N ILE A 131 0.96 9.66 -2.54
CA ILE A 131 1.47 9.43 -3.91
C ILE A 131 0.36 8.80 -4.77
N SER A 132 -0.27 7.74 -4.27
CA SER A 132 -1.36 7.06 -4.99
C SER A 132 -2.55 7.98 -5.23
N ALA A 133 -3.01 8.71 -4.21
CA ALA A 133 -4.15 9.63 -4.34
C ALA A 133 -3.82 10.79 -5.29
N THR A 134 -2.59 11.33 -5.24
CA THR A 134 -2.15 12.39 -6.15
C THR A 134 -2.18 11.88 -7.59
N LEU A 135 -1.61 10.70 -7.86
CA LEU A 135 -1.60 10.13 -9.20
C LEU A 135 -3.03 9.85 -9.68
N THR A 136 -3.81 9.08 -8.90
CA THR A 136 -5.13 8.60 -9.33
C THR A 136 -6.12 9.76 -9.49
N TYR A 137 -6.21 10.64 -8.49
CA TYR A 137 -7.24 11.68 -8.45
C TYR A 137 -6.71 12.99 -9.07
N ALA A 138 -5.72 13.62 -8.43
CA ALA A 138 -5.30 14.97 -8.82
C ALA A 138 -4.58 15.04 -10.18
N VAL A 139 -3.91 13.96 -10.61
CA VAL A 139 -3.23 13.92 -11.90
C VAL A 139 -4.16 13.31 -12.96
N LEU A 140 -4.57 12.06 -12.81
CA LEU A 140 -5.28 11.33 -13.88
C LEU A 140 -6.79 11.61 -13.93
N GLY A 141 -7.39 12.10 -12.85
CA GLY A 141 -8.84 12.32 -12.76
C GLY A 141 -9.65 11.03 -12.86
N LEU A 142 -9.17 9.95 -12.22
CA LEU A 142 -9.87 8.67 -12.17
C LEU A 142 -10.67 8.54 -10.88
N THR A 143 -11.92 8.12 -10.96
CA THR A 143 -12.75 7.79 -9.79
C THR A 143 -13.21 6.33 -9.89
N ALA A 144 -13.65 5.76 -8.76
CA ALA A 144 -14.15 4.38 -8.72
C ALA A 144 -15.52 4.21 -9.43
N GLU A 145 -16.12 5.31 -9.87
CA GLU A 145 -17.48 5.42 -10.41
C GLU A 145 -17.50 5.69 -11.92
N ALA A 146 -16.33 5.90 -12.54
CA ALA A 146 -16.14 6.06 -13.98
C ALA A 146 -15.94 4.71 -14.68
#